data_AF-A0A953Z2F0-F1
#
_entry.id   AF-A0A953Z2F0-F1
#
_cell.length_a   1.000
_cell.length_b   1.000
_cell.length_c   1.000
_cell.angle_alpha   90.00
_cell.angle_beta   90.00
_cell.angle_gamma   90.00
#
_symmetry.space_group_name_H-M   'P 1'
#
loop_
_entity.id
_entity.type
_entity.pdbx_description
1 polymer ?
#
loop_
_entity_poly.entity_id
_entity_poly.type
_entity_poly.pdbx_seq_one_letter_code
_entity_poly.pdbx_strand_id
1 'polypeptide(L)' 'MSTVETISPEELARLALGCLEDKKASDIRTLNVVEKTILADFFIIASVESTRQARAIADFLRRELREH' A
#
# COMPACT_ATOMS: atom_id res chain seq x y z
N MET A 1 -1.23 -11.21 23.83
CA MET A 1 -2.50 -11.14 23.08
C MET A 1 -2.38 -9.90 22.24
N SER A 2 -1.91 -10.06 21.00
CA SER A 2 -1.48 -8.98 20.12
C SER A 2 -2.72 -8.19 19.69
N THR A 3 -2.79 -6.95 20.14
CA THR A 3 -3.71 -5.94 19.59
C THR A 3 -3.36 -5.77 18.13
N VAL A 4 -4.24 -6.21 17.24
CA VAL A 4 -4.20 -5.81 15.82
C VAL A 4 -4.55 -4.33 15.84
N GLU A 5 -3.55 -3.47 15.72
CA GLU A 5 -3.77 -2.04 15.64
C GLU A 5 -4.41 -1.79 14.27
N THR A 6 -5.71 -1.54 14.26
CA THR A 6 -6.48 -1.25 13.04
C THR A 6 -6.00 0.08 12.47
N ILE A 7 -4.90 0.04 11.70
CA ILE A 7 -4.48 1.12 10.82
C ILE A 7 -5.67 1.42 9.91
N SER A 8 -6.08 2.70 9.87
CA SER A 8 -7.16 3.13 8.99
C SER A 8 -6.81 2.83 7.53
N PRO A 9 -7.77 2.45 6.67
CA PRO A 9 -7.51 2.21 5.26
C PRO A 9 -6.80 3.40 4.59
N GLU A 10 -7.09 4.62 5.03
CA GLU A 10 -6.44 5.84 4.57
C GLU A 10 -4.96 5.94 4.98
N GLU A 11 -4.61 5.58 6.22
CA GLU A 11 -3.22 5.56 6.65
C GLU A 11 -2.41 4.50 5.92
N LEU A 12 -2.99 3.32 5.70
CA LEU A 12 -2.34 2.27 4.90
C LEU A 12 -2.10 2.76 3.48
N ALA A 13 -3.09 3.42 2.87
CA ALA A 13 -2.95 4.00 1.54
C ALA A 13 -1.86 5.07 1.50
N ARG A 14 -1.78 5.94 2.52
CA ARG A 14 -0.76 6.99 2.62
C ARG A 14 0.64 6.41 2.76
N LEU A 15 0.80 5.35 3.56
CA LEU A 15 2.06 4.68 3.77
C LEU A 15 2.53 3.96 2.49
N ALA A 16 1.60 3.32 1.78
CA ALA A 16 1.84 2.76 0.45
C ALA A 16 2.28 3.82 -0.56
N LEU A 17 1.58 4.96 -0.63
CA LEU A 17 1.95 6.08 -1.50
C LEU A 17 3.34 6.63 -1.17
N GLY A 18 3.66 6.85 0.10
CA GLY A 18 4.98 7.31 0.52
C GLY A 18 6.10 6.33 0.16
N CYS A 19 5.85 5.02 0.27
CA CYS A 19 6.81 3.99 -0.15
C CYS A 19 7.00 3.98 -1.67
N LEU A 20 5.91 4.13 -2.43
CA LEU A 20 5.94 4.21 -3.89
C LEU A 20 6.72 5.45 -4.36
N GLU A 21 6.55 6.59 -3.69
CA GLU A 21 7.32 7.82 -3.95
C GLU A 21 8.80 7.66 -3.61
N ASP A 22 9.14 7.12 -2.43
CA ASP A 22 10.54 6.86 -2.02
C ASP A 22 11.26 5.95 -3.02
N LYS A 23 10.54 4.97 -3.56
CA LYS A 23 11.05 4.05 -4.57
C LYS A 23 10.91 4.58 -5.99
N LYS A 24 10.50 5.82 -6.24
CA LYS A 24 10.35 6.42 -7.58
C LYS A 24 9.46 5.60 -8.52
N ALA A 25 8.36 5.05 -8.01
CA ALA A 25 7.36 4.42 -8.85
C ALA A 25 6.68 5.45 -9.77
N SER A 26 6.28 5.00 -10.96
CA SER A 26 5.63 5.82 -12.00
C SER A 26 4.15 5.47 -12.13
N ASP A 27 3.34 6.39 -12.66
CA ASP A 27 1.89 6.22 -12.88
C ASP A 27 1.15 5.66 -11.65
N ILE A 28 1.37 6.30 -10.51
CA ILE A 28 0.71 5.97 -9.26
C ILE A 28 -0.73 6.49 -9.31
N ARG A 29 -1.70 5.59 -9.22
CA ARG A 29 -3.13 5.85 -9.26
C ARG A 29 -3.81 5.23 -8.06
N THR A 30 -4.58 6.04 -7.33
CA THR A 30 -5.42 5.56 -6.22
C THR A 30 -6.87 5.52 -6.67
N LEU A 31 -7.52 4.39 -6.51
CA LEU A 31 -8.94 4.20 -6.77
C LEU A 31 -9.64 3.93 -5.44
N ASN A 32 -10.57 4.81 -5.08
CA ASN A 32 -11.52 4.55 -4.01
C ASN A 32 -12.62 3.63 -4.55
N VAL A 33 -12.72 2.43 -3.99
CA VAL A 33 -13.67 1.39 -4.43
C VAL A 33 -14.69 1.03 -3.35
N VAL A 34 -14.73 1.76 -2.23
CA VAL A 34 -15.69 1.56 -1.13
C VAL A 34 -17.13 1.48 -1.65
N GLU A 35 -17.49 2.32 -2.63
CA GLU A 35 -18.84 2.36 -3.21
C GLU A 35 -19.08 1.35 -4.35
N LYS A 36 -18.02 0.70 -4.83
CA LYS A 36 -18.07 -0.17 -6.02
C LYS A 36 -17.97 -1.65 -5.67
N THR A 37 -17.28 -2.00 -4.58
CA THR A 37 -16.95 -3.38 -4.22
C THR A 37 -16.76 -3.53 -2.72
N ILE A 38 -17.28 -4.62 -2.13
CA ILE A 38 -17.15 -4.96 -0.69
C ILE A 38 -15.80 -5.61 -0.32
N LEU A 39 -14.91 -5.83 -1.29
CA LEU A 39 -13.67 -6.59 -1.10
C LEU A 39 -12.54 -5.74 -0.50
N ALA A 40 -12.48 -4.45 -0.81
CA ALA A 40 -11.44 -3.53 -0.37
C ALA A 40 -11.96 -2.10 -0.40
N ASP A 41 -11.35 -1.21 0.40
CA ASP A 41 -11.69 0.21 0.44
C ASP A 41 -10.92 1.01 -0.63
N PHE A 42 -9.63 0.70 -0.81
CA PHE A 42 -8.74 1.40 -1.73
C PHE A 42 -7.92 0.43 -2.58
N PHE A 43 -7.79 0.75 -3.87
CA PHE A 43 -6.79 0.16 -4.76
C PHE A 43 -5.72 1.19 -5.09
N ILE A 44 -4.46 0.79 -4.99
CA ILE A 44 -3.33 1.59 -5.46
C ILE A 44 -2.66 0.81 -6.58
N ILE A 45 -2.61 1.42 -7.77
CA ILE A 45 -1.94 0.87 -8.95
C ILE A 45 -0.72 1.73 -9.19
N ALA A 46 0.45 1.11 -9.35
CA ALA A 46 1.68 1.81 -9.66
C ALA A 46 2.55 0.98 -10.59
N SER A 47 3.29 1.66 -11.45
CA SER A 47 4.30 1.07 -12.33
C SER A 47 5.68 1.18 -11.70
N VAL A 48 6.45 0.10 -11.79
CA VAL A 48 7.81 0.02 -11.24
C VAL A 48 8.74 -0.52 -12.32
N GLU A 49 10.00 -0.10 -12.28
CA GLU A 49 10.97 -0.39 -13.35
C GLU A 49 11.51 -1.83 -13.28
N SER A 50 11.44 -2.49 -12.11
CA SER A 50 11.93 -3.87 -11.97
C SER A 50 11.17 -4.71 -10.95
N THR A 51 11.21 -6.03 -11.14
CA THR A 51 10.63 -6.99 -10.19
C THR A 51 11.28 -6.91 -8.81
N ARG A 52 12.58 -6.59 -8.74
CA ARG A 52 13.29 -6.40 -7.46
C ARG A 52 12.73 -5.21 -6.69
N GLN A 53 12.45 -4.11 -7.39
CA GLN A 53 11.83 -2.92 -6.80
C GLN A 53 10.42 -3.21 -6.32
N ALA A 54 9.60 -3.90 -7.14
CA ALA A 54 8.26 -4.35 -6.76
C ALA A 54 8.29 -5.17 -5.45
N ARG A 55 9.23 -6.11 -5.37
CA ARG A 55 9.38 -6.99 -4.20
C ARG A 55 9.84 -6.22 -2.96
N ALA A 56 10.77 -5.28 -3.11
CA ALA A 56 11.23 -4.43 -2.02
C ALA A 56 10.10 -3.57 -1.43
N ILE A 57 9.24 -3.00 -2.29
CA ILE A 57 8.05 -2.24 -1.86
C ILE A 57 7.08 -3.16 -1.11
N ALA A 58 6.77 -4.33 -1.66
CA ALA A 58 5.86 -5.28 -1.04
C ALA A 58 6.37 -5.79 0.32
N ASP A 59 7.68 -6.07 0.43
CA ASP A 59 8.30 -6.53 1.66
C ASP A 59 8.35 -5.41 2.71
N PHE A 60 8.62 -4.17 2.30
CA PHE A 60 8.54 -2.99 3.19
C PHE A 60 7.13 -2.83 3.75
N LEU A 61 6.11 -2.77 2.89
CA LEU A 61 4.71 -2.60 3.33
C LEU A 61 4.26 -3.75 4.23
N ARG A 62 4.65 -4.99 3.93
CA ARG A 62 4.37 -6.17 4.78
C ARG A 62 5.08 -6.16 6.13
N ARG A 63 6.19 -5.44 6.27
CA ARG A 63 6.89 -5.29 7.54
C ARG A 63 6.21 -4.22 8.38
N GLU A 64 5.93 -3.06 7.79
CA GLU A 64 5.23 -1.96 8.46
C GLU A 64 3.85 -2.42 8.99
N LEU A 65 3.12 -3.23 8.21
CA LEU A 65 1.86 -3.87 8.60
C LEU A 65 1.96 -4.98 9.67
N ARG A 66 3.17 -5.47 9.97
CA ARG A 66 3.39 -6.54 10.97
C ARG A 66 3.97 -6.02 12.27
N GLU A 67 4.65 -4.89 12.22
CA GLU A 67 5.22 -4.23 13.39
C GLU A 67 4.18 -3.37 14.14
N HIS A 68 3.01 -3.17 13.55
CA HIS A 68 1.82 -2.50 14.11
C HIS A 68 0.62 -3.45 14.01
#